data_AF-A0A2V6VJY4-F1
#
_entry.id   AF-A0A2V6VJY4-F1
#
_cell.length_a   1.000
_cell.length_b   1.000
_cell.length_c   1.000
_cell.angle_alpha   90.00
_cell.angle_beta   90.00
_cell.angle_gamma   90.00
#
_symmetry.space_group_name_H-M   'P 1'
#
loop_
_entity.id
_entity.type
_entity.pdbx_description
1 polymer ?
#
loop_
_entity_poly.entity_id
_entity_poly.type
_entity_poly.pdbx_seq_one_letter_code
_entity_poly.pdbx_strand_id
1 'polypeptide(L)' 'MATILYVGTAGSDDPTRAGLPFNFALGAVEAGHQPMIFLAGEAAYLMKDDVAGAVMPVAMPPLKDMLAAVIAQRVPIFV' A
#
# COMPACT_ATOMS: atom_id res chain seq x y z
N MET A 1 16.52 12.13 -5.55
CA MET A 1 15.83 10.98 -6.14
C MET A 1 16.38 9.72 -5.48
N ALA A 2 15.58 9.01 -4.71
CA ALA A 2 15.96 7.76 -4.06
C ALA A 2 15.01 6.64 -4.46
N THR A 3 15.49 5.39 -4.44
CA THR A 3 14.64 4.20 -4.56
C THR A 3 14.32 3.70 -3.16
N ILE A 4 13.03 3.55 -2.83
CA ILE A 4 12.58 3.20 -1.48
C ILE A 4 11.71 1.95 -1.55
N LEU A 5 12.04 0.92 -0.77
CA LEU A 5 11.20 -0.26 -0.62
C LEU A 5 10.41 -0.18 0.69
N TYR A 6 9.08 -0.15 0.58
CA TYR A 6 8.18 -0.29 1.71
C TYR A 6 7.72 -1.74 1.84
N VAL A 7 7.84 -2.31 3.04
CA VAL A 7 7.46 -3.70 3.31
C VAL A 7 6.21 -3.74 4.18
N GLY A 8 5.14 -4.32 3.66
CA GLY A 8 3.88 -4.57 4.36
C GLY A 8 3.78 -6.03 4.82
N THR A 9 3.34 -6.24 6.05
CA THR A 9 3.12 -7.58 6.62
C THR A 9 1.74 -7.77 7.26
N ALA A 10 1.04 -6.67 7.52
CA ALA A 10 -0.32 -6.65 8.03
C ALA A 10 -1.31 -6.33 6.91
N GLY A 11 -2.55 -6.77 7.08
CA GLY A 11 -3.64 -6.47 6.17
C GLY A 11 -4.96 -6.43 6.92
N SER A 12 -5.82 -7.43 6.77
CA SER A 12 -7.17 -7.38 7.39
C SER A 12 -7.15 -7.50 8.91
N ASP A 13 -6.08 -8.09 9.47
CA ASP A 13 -5.84 -8.27 10.90
C ASP A 13 -5.45 -6.97 11.62
N ASP A 14 -4.81 -6.03 10.93
CA ASP A 14 -4.53 -4.68 11.40
C ASP A 14 -4.69 -3.66 10.25
N PRO A 15 -5.92 -3.14 10.04
CA PRO A 15 -6.24 -2.24 8.95
C PRO A 15 -5.40 -0.95 8.92
N THR A 16 -4.96 -0.46 10.09
CA THR A 16 -4.17 0.78 10.13
C THR A 16 -2.76 0.52 9.61
N ARG A 17 -2.12 -0.58 10.06
CA ARG A 17 -0.78 -0.95 9.56
C ARG A 17 -0.80 -1.38 8.10
N ALA A 18 -1.89 -2.00 7.65
CA ALA A 18 -2.10 -2.39 6.26
C ALA A 18 -2.00 -1.23 5.27
N GLY A 19 -2.49 -0.04 5.67
CA GLY A 19 -2.47 1.15 4.82
C GLY A 19 -1.10 1.81 4.68
N LEU A 20 -0.17 1.59 5.64
CA LEU A 20 1.09 2.33 5.71
C LEU A 20 1.96 2.21 4.45
N PRO A 21 2.21 1.01 3.88
CA PRO A 21 3.07 0.89 2.70
C PRO A 21 2.54 1.69 1.50
N PHE A 22 1.21 1.70 1.30
CA PHE A 22 0.56 2.41 0.20
C PHE A 22 0.59 3.92 0.42
N ASN A 23 0.22 4.37 1.62
CA ASN A 23 0.23 5.79 1.97
C ASN A 23 1.64 6.39 1.88
N PHE A 24 2.66 5.68 2.37
CA PHE A 24 4.04 6.14 2.29
C PHE A 24 4.59 6.11 0.86
N ALA A 25 4.23 5.11 0.05
CA ALA A 25 4.59 5.10 -1.36
C ALA A 25 4.01 6.30 -2.10
N LEU A 26 2.75 6.66 -1.88
CA LEU A 26 2.15 7.84 -2.50
C LEU A 26 2.86 9.13 -2.09
N GLY A 27 3.14 9.32 -0.80
CA GLY A 27 3.93 10.47 -0.34
C GLY A 27 5.35 10.51 -0.93
N ALA A 28 5.98 9.35 -1.14
CA ALA A 28 7.29 9.27 -1.79
C ALA A 28 7.23 9.64 -3.28
N VAL A 29 6.16 9.27 -3.99
CA VAL A 29 5.91 9.73 -5.37
C VAL A 29 5.80 11.26 -5.40
N GLU A 30 5.00 11.85 -4.51
CA GLU A 30 4.82 13.31 -4.41
C GLU A 30 6.15 14.03 -4.11
N ALA A 31 7.02 13.43 -3.30
CA ALA A 31 8.35 13.94 -2.98
C ALA A 31 9.40 13.74 -4.10
N GLY A 32 9.05 13.14 -5.25
CA GLY A 32 9.97 12.90 -6.36
C GLY A 32 10.95 11.76 -6.08
N HIS A 33 10.49 10.69 -5.43
CA HIS A 33 11.23 9.44 -5.24
C HIS A 33 10.62 8.29 -6.07
N GLN A 34 11.31 7.15 -6.09
CA GLN A 34 10.89 5.95 -6.81
C GLN A 34 10.57 4.84 -5.79
N PRO A 35 9.35 4.84 -5.22
CA PRO A 35 8.96 3.83 -4.26
C PRO A 35 8.63 2.50 -4.92
N MET A 36 8.71 1.44 -4.13
CA MET A 36 8.26 0.08 -4.42
C MET A 36 7.59 -0.48 -3.16
N ILE A 37 6.66 -1.41 -3.33
CA ILE A 37 5.96 -2.07 -2.24
C ILE A 37 6.23 -3.57 -2.32
N PHE A 38 6.61 -4.19 -1.20
CA PHE A 38 6.63 -5.65 -1.04
C PHE A 38 5.65 -6.05 0.05
N LEU A 39 4.76 -7.00 -0.25
CA LEU A 39 3.74 -7.51 0.65
C LEU A 39 4.09 -8.95 1.01
N ALA A 40 4.08 -9.28 2.29
CA ALA A 40 4.36 -10.64 2.75
C ALA A 40 3.36 -11.07 3.83
N GLY A 41 3.09 -12.37 3.93
CA GLY A 41 2.21 -12.91 4.95
C GLY A 41 0.77 -12.44 4.79
N GLU A 42 0.19 -11.84 5.83
CA GLU A 42 -1.21 -11.39 5.80
C GLU A 42 -1.41 -10.32 4.72
N ALA A 43 -0.45 -9.40 4.57
CA ALA A 43 -0.52 -8.32 3.57
C ALA A 43 -0.68 -8.80 2.13
N ALA A 44 -0.31 -10.05 1.79
CA ALA A 44 -0.53 -10.61 0.46
C ALA A 44 -2.03 -10.66 0.08
N TYR A 45 -2.92 -10.83 1.06
CA TYR A 45 -4.36 -10.84 0.84
C TYR A 45 -4.92 -9.49 0.39
N LEU A 46 -4.20 -8.39 0.65
CA LEU A 46 -4.59 -7.04 0.21
C LEU A 46 -4.64 -6.87 -1.31
N MET A 47 -4.09 -7.82 -2.07
CA MET A 47 -4.22 -7.84 -3.53
C MET A 47 -5.53 -8.44 -4.03
N LYS A 48 -6.38 -8.95 -3.13
CA LYS A 48 -7.73 -9.37 -3.48
C LYS A 48 -8.71 -8.21 -3.33
N ASP A 49 -9.56 -8.01 -4.33
CA ASP A 49 -10.50 -6.88 -4.39
C ASP A 49 -11.44 -6.82 -3.17
N ASP A 50 -11.90 -7.98 -2.69
CA ASP A 50 -12.80 -8.11 -1.54
C ASP A 50 -12.12 -7.69 -0.24
N VAL A 51 -10.88 -8.13 -0.02
CA VAL A 51 -10.07 -7.74 1.15
C VAL A 51 -9.70 -6.26 1.07
N ALA A 52 -9.20 -5.79 -0.08
CA ALA A 52 -8.85 -4.38 -0.28
C ALA A 52 -10.05 -3.44 -0.08
N GLY A 53 -11.24 -3.89 -0.48
CA GLY A 53 -12.50 -3.17 -0.29
C GLY A 53 -12.97 -3.09 1.15
N ALA A 54 -12.54 -4.01 2.02
CA ALA A 54 -12.94 -4.07 3.43
C ALA A 54 -11.96 -3.39 4.39
N VAL A 55 -10.71 -3.16 3.98
CA VAL A 55 -9.67 -2.56 4.83
C VAL A 55 -9.81 -1.04 4.88
N MET A 56 -10.09 -0.52 6.08
CA MET A 56 -10.29 0.90 6.38
C MET A 56 -9.26 1.38 7.42
N PRO A 57 -8.09 1.89 6.97
CA PRO A 57 -7.05 2.39 7.86
C PRO A 57 -7.50 3.68 8.56
N VAL A 58 -7.02 3.90 9.79
CA VAL A 58 -7.30 5.15 10.52
C VAL A 58 -6.48 6.30 9.93
N ALA A 59 -7.14 7.44 9.68
CA ALA A 59 -6.53 8.68 9.20
C ALA A 59 -5.85 8.57 7.81
N MET A 60 -6.25 7.61 6.99
CA MET A 60 -5.86 7.46 5.58
C MET A 60 -7.12 7.23 4.74
N PRO A 61 -7.05 7.37 3.40
CA PRO A 61 -8.12 6.89 2.53
C PRO A 61 -8.34 5.37 2.68
N PRO A 62 -9.51 4.84 2.26
CA PRO A 62 -9.74 3.40 2.13
C PRO A 62 -8.62 2.72 1.33
N LEU A 63 -8.28 1.47 1.69
CA LEU A 63 -7.15 0.78 1.07
C LEU A 63 -7.33 0.64 -0.45
N LYS A 64 -8.53 0.28 -0.91
CA LYS A 64 -8.85 0.18 -2.35
C LYS A 64 -8.51 1.47 -3.13
N ASP A 65 -8.71 2.64 -2.52
CA ASP A 65 -8.51 3.92 -3.19
C ASP A 65 -7.01 4.24 -3.26
N MET A 66 -6.26 3.96 -2.18
CA MET A 66 -4.81 4.08 -2.18
C MET A 66 -4.15 3.08 -3.15
N LEU A 67 -4.64 1.83 -3.20
CA LEU A 67 -4.16 0.82 -4.14
C LEU A 67 -4.37 1.27 -5.60
N ALA A 68 -5.56 1.80 -5.93
CA ALA A 68 -5.83 2.37 -7.24
C ALA A 68 -4.87 3.52 -7.59
N ALA A 69 -4.59 4.42 -6.64
CA ALA A 69 -3.64 5.51 -6.83
C ALA A 69 -2.19 5.01 -7.04
N VAL A 70 -1.75 4.03 -6.26
CA VAL A 70 -0.43 3.39 -6.39
C VAL A 70 -0.27 2.74 -7.78
N ILE A 71 -1.31 2.03 -8.25
CA ILE A 71 -1.34 1.44 -9.60
C ILE A 71 -1.31 2.52 -10.69
N ALA A 72 -2.09 3.59 -10.54
CA ALA A 72 -2.11 4.70 -11.50
C ALA A 72 -0.74 5.39 -11.64
N GLN A 73 0.01 5.48 -10.53
CA GLN A 73 1.39 5.99 -10.50
C GLN A 73 2.43 4.97 -10.97
N ARG A 74 2.02 3.74 -11.31
CA ARG A 74 2.89 2.63 -11.71
C ARG A 74 3.97 2.28 -10.68
N VAL A 75 3.66 2.44 -9.39
CA VAL A 75 4.53 1.98 -8.31
C VAL A 75 4.58 0.45 -8.34
N PRO A 76 5.76 -0.19 -8.43
CA PRO A 76 5.85 -1.65 -8.44
C PRO A 76 5.36 -2.25 -7.13
N ILE A 77 4.55 -3.31 -7.23
CA ILE A 77 4.07 -4.11 -6.09
C ILE A 77 4.55 -5.55 -6.29
N PHE A 78 5.18 -6.09 -5.25
CA PHE A 78 5.65 -7.47 -5.17
C PHE A 78 4.92 -8.18 -4.04
N VAL A 79 4.66 -9.48 -4.21
CA VAL A 79 3.96 -10.35 -3.25
C VAL A 79 4.74 -11.64 -3.09
#